data_AF-A0A951KPW8-F1
#
_entry.id   AF-A0A951KPW8-F1
#
_cell.length_a   1.000
_cell.length_b   1.000
_cell.length_c   1.000
_cell.angle_alpha   90.00
_cell.angle_beta   90.00
_cell.angle_gamma   90.00
#
_symmetry.space_group_name_H-M   'P 1'
#
loop_
_entity.id
_entity.type
_entity.pdbx_description
1 polymer ?
#
loop_
_entity_poly.entity_id
_entity_poly.type
_entity_poly.pdbx_seq_one_letter_code
_entity_poly.pdbx_strand_id
1 'polypeptide(L)' 'MPKALVIERENLPPVVQGWLKAIGLEESESVELVFTEREVLLRRPTDPKLREWAKSVTDQYDKTFKRMLGL' A
#
# COMPACT_ATOMS: atom_id res chain seq x y z
N MET A 1 -13.00 4.74 -7.05
CA MET A 1 -12.26 4.12 -5.92
C MET A 1 -11.29 3.11 -6.50
N PRO A 2 -9.99 3.16 -6.15
CA PRO A 2 -9.04 2.13 -6.56
C PRO A 2 -9.52 0.77 -6.02
N LYS A 3 -9.58 -0.24 -6.89
CA LYS A 3 -9.81 -1.61 -6.42
C LYS A 3 -8.46 -2.19 -5.99
N ALA A 4 -8.44 -2.87 -4.84
CA ALA A 4 -7.25 -3.54 -4.35
C ALA A 4 -7.52 -5.05 -4.31
N LEU A 5 -6.54 -5.85 -4.73
CA LEU A 5 -6.58 -7.30 -4.66
C LEU A 5 -5.29 -7.78 -3.98
N VAL A 6 -5.44 -8.58 -2.93
CA VAL A 6 -4.30 -9.31 -2.35
C VAL A 6 -4.21 -10.66 -3.04
N ILE A 7 -3.01 -10.99 -3.53
CA ILE A 7 -2.74 -12.23 -4.24
C ILE A 7 -1.44 -12.83 -3.74
N GLU A 8 -1.39 -14.16 -3.63
CA GLU A 8 -0.16 -14.89 -3.33
C GLU A 8 0.85 -14.69 -4.47
N ARG A 9 2.12 -14.53 -4.10
CA ARG A 9 3.21 -14.27 -5.05
C ARG A 9 3.31 -15.35 -6.13
N GLU A 10 3.08 -16.60 -5.75
CA GLU A 10 3.18 -17.77 -6.62
C GLU A 10 2.13 -17.78 -7.74
N ASN A 11 0.99 -17.13 -7.51
CA ASN A 11 -0.10 -17.00 -8.48
C ASN A 11 0.15 -15.90 -9.53
N LEU A 12 1.26 -15.14 -9.42
CA LEU A 12 1.62 -14.11 -10.41
C LEU A 12 2.47 -14.67 -11.54
N PRO A 13 2.41 -14.10 -12.76
CA PRO A 13 3.28 -14.49 -13.86
C PRO A 13 4.77 -14.36 -13.50
N PRO A 14 5.66 -15.24 -14.03
CA PRO A 14 7.10 -15.21 -13.69
C PRO A 14 7.78 -13.86 -13.91
N VAL A 15 7.38 -13.12 -14.95
CA VAL A 15 7.90 -11.77 -15.23
C VAL A 15 7.58 -10.79 -14.10
N VAL A 16 6.38 -10.86 -13.53
CA VAL A 16 5.94 -10.00 -12.42
C VAL A 16 6.63 -10.42 -11.13
N GLN A 17 6.83 -11.72 -10.90
CA GLN A 17 7.65 -12.20 -9.79
C GLN A 17 9.09 -11.65 -9.87
N GLY A 18 9.66 -11.54 -11.07
CA GLY A 18 10.95 -10.89 -11.30
C GLY A 18 10.96 -9.42 -10.91
N TRP A 19 9.87 -8.68 -11.14
CA TRP A 19 9.75 -7.29 -10.68
C TRP A 19 9.70 -7.19 -9.16
N LEU A 20 9.00 -8.10 -8.49
CA LEU A 20 8.94 -8.15 -7.03
C LEU A 20 10.33 -8.27 -6.41
N LYS A 21 11.22 -9.07 -7.02
CA LYS A 21 12.62 -9.13 -6.64
C LYS A 21 13.33 -7.78 -6.78
N ALA A 22 13.16 -7.08 -7.89
CA ALA A 22 13.79 -5.78 -8.14
C ALA A 22 13.35 -4.70 -7.14
N ILE A 23 12.14 -4.81 -6.58
CA ILE A 23 11.59 -3.87 -5.59
C ILE A 23 11.68 -4.37 -4.13
N GLY A 24 12.41 -5.46 -3.88
CA GLY A 24 12.65 -5.98 -2.53
C GLY A 24 11.45 -6.64 -1.87
N LEU A 25 10.54 -7.24 -2.65
CA LEU A 25 9.36 -7.99 -2.21
C LEU A 25 9.44 -9.49 -2.52
N GLU A 26 10.63 -10.02 -2.79
CA GLU A 26 10.86 -11.44 -3.15
C GLU A 26 10.34 -12.41 -2.07
N GLU A 27 10.60 -12.09 -0.79
CA GLU A 27 10.24 -12.91 0.37
C GLU A 27 8.78 -12.70 0.84
N SER A 28 8.01 -11.85 0.15
CA SER A 28 6.62 -11.62 0.52
C SER A 28 5.74 -12.76 0.01
N GLU A 29 5.06 -13.48 0.90
CA GLU A 29 4.12 -14.56 0.54
C GLU A 29 2.95 -14.05 -0.32
N SER A 30 2.52 -12.82 -0.06
CA SER A 30 1.47 -12.15 -0.81
C SER A 30 1.80 -10.69 -1.09
N VAL A 31 1.19 -10.15 -2.14
CA VAL A 31 1.32 -8.76 -2.56
C VAL A 31 -0.05 -8.15 -2.83
N GLU A 32 -0.16 -6.84 -2.69
CA GLU A 32 -1.37 -6.09 -2.99
C GLU A 32 -1.22 -5.40 -4.35
N LEU A 33 -2.12 -5.76 -5.26
CA LEU A 33 -2.33 -5.11 -6.54
C LEU A 33 -3.32 -3.98 -6.35
N VAL A 34 -2.89 -2.74 -6.59
CA VAL A 34 -3.76 -1.56 -6.54
C VAL A 34 -4.00 -1.07 -7.95
N PHE A 35 -5.24 -1.20 -8.40
CA PHE A 35 -5.68 -0.75 -9.72
C PHE A 35 -6.06 0.72 -9.66
N THR A 36 -5.32 1.57 -10.36
CA THR A 36 -5.68 2.98 -10.60
C THR A 36 -6.29 3.11 -12.00
N GLU A 37 -6.66 4.34 -12.41
CA GLU A 37 -7.20 4.57 -13.75
C GLU A 37 -6.17 4.36 -14.87
N ARG A 38 -4.87 4.46 -14.55
CA ARG A 38 -3.79 4.48 -15.56
C ARG A 38 -2.77 3.36 -15.39
N GLU A 39 -2.68 2.79 -14.21
CA GLU A 39 -1.61 1.85 -13.86
C GLU A 39 -2.05 0.85 -12.79
N VAL A 40 -1.22 -0.19 -12.64
CA VAL A 40 -1.32 -1.18 -11.57
C VAL A 40 -0.09 -1.03 -10.69
N LEU A 41 -0.31 -0.75 -9.41
CA LEU A 41 0.76 -0.64 -8.43
C LEU A 41 0.93 -1.97 -7.70
N LEU A 42 2.18 -2.40 -7.56
CA LEU A 42 2.60 -3.55 -6.77
C LEU A 42 3.15 -3.03 -5.43
N ARG A 43 2.57 -3.46 -4.31
CA ARG A 43 3.08 -3.13 -2.98
C ARG A 43 2.88 -4.26 -1.98
N ARG A 44 3.49 -4.12 -0.81
CA ARG A 44 3.18 -5.01 0.33
C ARG A 44 1.69 -4.91 0.69
N PRO A 45 1.07 -6.03 1.10
CA PRO A 45 -0.27 -5.99 1.66
C PRO A 45 -0.32 -4.98 2.80
N THR A 46 -1.24 -4.03 2.68
CA THR A 46 -1.41 -3.06 3.75
C THR A 46 -2.06 -3.77 4.93
N ASP A 47 -1.39 -3.79 6.09
CA ASP A 47 -2.03 -4.24 7.33
C ASP A 47 -3.21 -3.30 7.64
N PRO A 48 -4.45 -3.82 7.73
CA PRO A 48 -5.63 -3.01 8.05
C PRO A 48 -5.48 -2.22 9.35
N LYS A 49 -4.84 -2.81 10.38
CA LYS A 49 -4.59 -2.16 11.67
C LYS A 49 -3.57 -1.04 11.52
N LEU A 50 -2.53 -1.25 10.72
CA LEU A 50 -1.54 -0.22 10.43
C LEU A 50 -2.17 0.93 9.64
N ARG A 51 -3.12 0.64 8.74
CA ARG A 51 -3.88 1.64 7.98
C ARG A 51 -4.78 2.46 8.89
N GLU A 52 -5.48 1.84 9.83
CA GLU A 52 -6.29 2.52 10.85
C GLU A 52 -5.44 3.37 11.79
N TRP A 53 -4.32 2.82 12.27
CA TRP A 53 -3.34 3.57 13.06
C TRP A 53 -2.81 4.78 12.30
N ALA A 54 -2.38 4.61 11.05
CA ALA A 54 -1.87 5.70 10.23
C ALA A 54 -2.90 6.81 10.03
N LYS A 55 -4.18 6.48 9.80
CA LYS A 55 -5.27 7.48 9.76
C LYS A 55 -5.37 8.27 11.05
N SER A 56 -5.39 7.58 12.20
CA SER A 56 -5.49 8.23 13.50
C SER A 56 -4.34 9.21 13.78
N VAL A 57 -3.11 8.83 13.39
CA VAL A 57 -1.91 9.64 13.54
C VAL A 57 -1.92 10.83 12.58
N THR A 58 -2.30 10.61 11.31
CA THR A 58 -2.39 11.69 10.30
C THR A 58 -3.40 12.75 10.72
N ASP A 59 -4.56 12.35 11.25
CA ASP A 59 -5.58 13.28 11.76
C ASP A 59 -5.06 14.09 12.95
N GLN A 60 -4.24 13.49 13.82
CA GLN A 60 -3.64 14.18 14.95
C GLN A 60 -2.63 15.24 14.49
N TYR A 61 -1.78 14.90 13.52
CA TYR A 61 -0.82 15.85 12.95
C TYR A 61 -1.52 16.98 12.19
N ASP A 62 -2.53 16.68 11.38
CA ASP A 62 -3.29 17.68 10.64
C ASP A 62 -4.01 18.67 11.58
N LYS A 63 -4.63 18.16 12.65
CA LYS A 63 -5.21 19.02 13.70
C LYS A 63 -4.17 19.91 14.38
N THR A 64 -3.01 19.35 14.68
CA THR A 64 -1.93 20.10 15.33
C THR A 64 -1.37 21.18 14.38
N PHE A 65 -1.23 20.84 13.11
CA PHE A 65 -0.76 21.75 12.07
C PHE A 65 -1.75 22.89 11.83
N LYS A 66 -3.05 22.60 11.69
CA LYS A 66 -4.11 23.62 11.59
C LYS A 66 -4.11 24.56 12.79
N ARG A 67 -3.95 24.01 14.00
CA ARG A 67 -3.85 24.80 15.24
C ARG A 67 -2.63 25.72 15.26
N MET A 68 -1.47 25.27 14.76
CA MET A 68 -0.28 26.12 14.62
C MET A 68 -0.49 27.26 13.61
N LEU A 69 -1.30 27.02 12.57
CA LEU A 69 -1.66 28.03 11.56
C LEU A 69 -2.83 28.93 11.98
N GLY A 70 -3.46 28.70 13.14
CA GLY A 70 -4.62 29.46 13.60
C GLY A 70 -5.91 29.16 12.83
N LEU A 71 -5.99 28.00 12.18
CA LEU A 71 -7.15 27.48 11.44
C LEU A 71 -8.00 26.53 12.29
#